data_AF-A0A1F5J8W4-F1
#
_entry.id   AF-A0A1F5J8W4-F1
#
_cell.length_a   1.000
_cell.length_b   1.000
_cell.length_c   1.000
_cell.angle_alpha   90.00
_cell.angle_beta   90.00
_cell.angle_gamma   90.00
#
_symmetry.space_group_name_H-M   'P 1'
#
loop_
_entity.id
_entity.type
_entity.pdbx_description
1 polymer ?
#
loop_
_entity_poly.entity_id
_entity_poly.type
_entity_poly.pdbx_seq_one_letter_code
_entity_poly.pdbx_strand_id
1 'polypeptide(L)'
;MVKLLNRHSFLLILLVMVSFMSSSMWGCDSGGGGGGGDNTRINGTVLEVVSGSVSDIKVTVFNSNDKKIDNTKTNQLGQFTLRFKPNSDTVKIQFEGSNFTLSRFIAVTSNSDVIFNVTLLVEGPGEILVNDWTVFQDPIRTDGSDELTFNSLEADFEIDGDGDTCIRSHGESLVEITARSVTLVDCSIGIDTQGSGFVMLEADLDITISANKDAIKTSNDSFVRVTETVTPVDNNIFITSLKEHGIKAAGASEVEINPQNDCSISGAKSAIDQSGTSSVDPDGCTLVDG
;
A
#
# COMPACT_ATOMS: atom_id res chain seq x y z
N MET A 1 -42.52 55.81 8.32
CA MET A 1 -43.18 55.65 9.63
C MET A 1 -43.87 54.29 9.65
N VAL A 2 -43.13 53.25 10.03
CA VAL A 2 -43.61 51.86 10.16
C VAL A 2 -42.87 51.22 11.34
N LYS A 3 -43.70 50.87 12.33
CA LYS A 3 -43.65 49.90 13.44
C LYS A 3 -42.33 49.23 13.88
N LEU A 4 -42.15 49.32 15.20
CA LEU A 4 -41.36 48.45 16.08
C LEU A 4 -41.68 46.96 15.91
N LEU A 5 -40.64 46.11 15.96
CA LEU A 5 -40.66 44.76 16.53
C LEU A 5 -39.21 44.41 16.91
N ASN A 6 -38.82 44.67 18.16
CA ASN A 6 -38.84 43.78 19.34
C ASN A 6 -37.67 42.78 19.37
N ARG A 7 -36.70 43.09 20.25
CA ARG A 7 -35.32 42.61 20.33
C ARG A 7 -35.17 41.46 21.34
N HIS A 8 -36.24 40.68 21.54
CA HIS A 8 -36.34 39.66 22.60
C HIS A 8 -36.43 38.21 22.10
N SER A 9 -36.30 37.94 20.79
CA SER A 9 -36.30 36.57 20.26
C SER A 9 -34.92 36.01 19.89
N PHE A 10 -33.84 36.78 20.04
CA PHE A 10 -32.49 36.33 19.64
C PHE A 10 -31.57 35.95 20.81
N LEU A 11 -32.03 36.10 22.06
CA LEU A 11 -31.25 35.80 23.27
C LEU A 11 -31.72 34.56 24.04
N LEU A 12 -32.70 33.82 23.50
CA LEU A 12 -33.32 32.65 24.14
C LEU A 12 -32.94 31.30 23.51
N ILE A 13 -32.11 31.30 22.46
CA ILE A 13 -31.61 30.08 21.79
C ILE A 13 -30.15 29.76 22.17
N LEU A 14 -29.48 30.63 22.94
CA LEU A 14 -28.06 30.49 23.28
C LEU A 14 -27.78 30.09 24.75
N LEU A 15 -28.78 29.63 25.52
CA LEU A 15 -28.62 29.49 26.99
C LEU A 15 -29.38 28.33 27.65
N VAL A 16 -29.63 27.21 26.96
CA VAL A 16 -30.34 26.04 27.57
C VAL A 16 -29.70 24.66 27.30
N MET A 17 -28.47 24.54 26.82
CA MET A 17 -27.79 23.21 26.82
C MET A 17 -26.35 23.26 27.32
N VAL A 18 -26.17 23.87 28.49
CA VAL A 18 -25.05 23.56 29.38
C VAL A 18 -25.66 23.16 30.71
N SER A 19 -25.10 22.12 31.34
CA SER A 19 -25.36 21.57 32.67
C SER A 19 -26.43 20.47 32.81
N PHE A 20 -26.02 19.24 32.51
CA PHE A 20 -26.12 18.17 33.52
C PHE A 20 -24.72 17.68 33.85
N MET A 21 -24.27 18.01 35.07
CA MET A 21 -23.21 17.29 35.74
C MET A 21 -23.84 16.18 36.57
N SER A 22 -23.28 14.97 36.49
CA SER A 22 -23.04 14.13 37.68
C SER A 22 -22.14 12.94 37.34
N SER A 23 -20.89 13.07 37.76
CA SER A 23 -20.08 12.11 38.52
C SER A 23 -19.95 10.62 38.11
N SER A 24 -18.66 10.27 37.97
CA SER A 24 -17.94 9.13 38.57
C SER A 24 -17.89 7.80 37.80
N MET A 25 -16.71 7.46 37.26
CA MET A 25 -15.74 6.49 37.79
C MET A 25 -14.91 5.86 36.64
N TRP A 26 -13.57 6.00 36.74
CA TRP A 26 -12.50 5.11 36.23
C TRP A 26 -12.39 4.98 34.69
N GLY A 27 -11.31 5.33 34.00
CA GLY A 27 -9.88 5.30 34.33
C GLY A 27 -9.19 4.34 33.36
N CYS A 28 -8.61 4.84 32.26
CA CYS A 28 -7.40 4.33 31.59
C CYS A 28 -7.07 5.17 30.34
N ASP A 29 -6.06 6.02 30.51
CA ASP A 29 -5.03 6.42 29.55
C ASP A 29 -5.40 6.54 28.06
N SER A 30 -5.84 7.73 27.65
CA SER A 30 -5.81 8.16 26.26
C SER A 30 -4.50 8.92 25.99
N GLY A 31 -3.43 8.17 25.77
CA GLY A 31 -2.17 8.67 25.23
C GLY A 31 -2.33 9.07 23.76
N GLY A 32 -3.00 10.19 23.52
CA GLY A 32 -3.03 10.88 22.23
C GLY A 32 -1.70 11.58 22.00
N GLY A 33 -0.68 10.80 21.66
CA GLY A 33 0.62 11.29 21.20
C GLY A 33 0.63 11.33 19.68
N GLY A 34 0.37 12.51 19.12
CA GLY A 34 0.71 12.81 17.73
C GLY A 34 2.22 12.66 17.54
N GLY A 35 2.61 11.61 16.84
CA GLY A 35 3.96 11.37 16.37
C GLY A 35 3.85 10.69 15.02
N GLY A 36 4.04 11.45 13.95
CA GLY A 36 4.34 10.88 12.64
C GLY A 36 5.61 10.06 12.80
N GLY A 37 5.45 8.75 12.80
CA GLY A 37 6.52 7.79 13.04
C GLY A 37 6.16 6.55 12.26
N ASP A 38 7.14 5.99 11.57
CA ASP A 38 6.93 5.03 10.50
C ASP A 38 6.27 3.74 10.99
N ASN A 39 4.95 3.70 10.96
CA ASN A 39 4.18 2.67 11.61
C ASN A 39 3.28 1.99 10.60
N THR A 40 3.62 0.74 10.31
CA THR A 40 2.73 -0.19 9.64
C THR A 40 1.54 -0.46 10.53
N ARG A 41 0.33 -0.44 9.95
CA ARG A 41 -0.88 -0.90 10.62
C ARG A 41 -1.42 -2.10 9.88
N ILE A 42 -1.71 -3.18 10.61
CA ILE A 42 -2.47 -4.30 10.08
C ILE A 42 -3.89 -4.19 10.63
N ASN A 43 -4.87 -4.05 9.75
CA ASN A 43 -6.28 -4.21 10.03
C ASN A 43 -6.73 -5.54 9.44
N GLY A 44 -7.03 -6.51 10.29
CA GLY A 44 -7.43 -7.82 9.82
C GLY A 44 -8.73 -8.30 10.43
N THR A 45 -9.30 -9.31 9.80
CA THR A 45 -10.49 -10.01 10.28
C THR A 45 -10.25 -11.50 10.21
N VAL A 46 -10.41 -12.19 11.34
CA VAL A 46 -10.60 -13.63 11.34
C VAL A 46 -12.04 -13.89 10.90
N LEU A 47 -12.21 -14.24 9.64
CA LEU A 47 -13.52 -14.45 9.02
C LEU A 47 -14.20 -15.71 9.57
N GLU A 48 -13.41 -16.76 9.77
CA GLU A 48 -13.87 -18.04 10.28
C GLU A 48 -12.76 -18.72 11.06
N VAL A 49 -13.16 -19.44 12.11
CA VAL A 49 -12.35 -20.49 12.74
C VAL A 49 -13.12 -21.79 12.58
N VAL A 50 -12.60 -22.72 11.80
CA VAL A 50 -13.27 -24.01 11.59
C VAL A 50 -13.41 -24.69 12.95
N SER A 51 -14.64 -24.97 13.37
CA SER A 51 -14.94 -25.56 14.69
C SER A 51 -14.56 -24.67 15.89
N GLY A 52 -14.52 -23.34 15.76
CA GLY A 52 -14.15 -22.41 16.84
C GLY A 52 -14.88 -21.06 16.85
N SER A 53 -14.49 -20.19 17.79
CA SER A 53 -14.94 -18.79 17.85
C SER A 53 -13.94 -17.87 17.17
N VAL A 54 -14.43 -16.86 16.46
CA VAL A 54 -13.60 -15.77 15.91
C VAL A 54 -13.22 -14.73 16.97
N SER A 55 -13.88 -14.73 18.13
CA SER A 55 -13.67 -13.74 19.21
C SER A 55 -12.59 -14.15 20.20
N ASP A 56 -11.98 -13.16 20.87
CA ASP A 56 -10.99 -13.35 21.93
C ASP A 56 -9.72 -14.13 21.52
N ILE A 57 -9.46 -14.25 20.22
CA ILE A 57 -8.23 -14.83 19.68
C ILE A 57 -7.12 -13.80 19.90
N LYS A 58 -6.06 -14.21 20.59
CA LYS A 58 -4.89 -13.35 20.76
C LYS A 58 -4.08 -13.34 19.47
N VAL A 59 -3.92 -12.17 18.87
CA VAL A 59 -3.12 -11.96 17.67
C VAL A 59 -1.82 -11.28 18.06
N THR A 60 -0.69 -11.87 17.72
CA THR A 60 0.64 -11.37 18.09
C THR A 60 1.52 -11.28 16.85
N VAL A 61 2.22 -10.16 16.69
CA VAL A 61 3.27 -10.01 15.68
C VAL A 61 4.64 -10.10 16.35
N PHE A 62 5.53 -10.88 15.74
CA PHE A 62 6.91 -11.06 16.14
C PHE A 62 7.84 -10.62 15.01
N ASN A 63 9.01 -10.09 15.37
CA ASN A 63 10.07 -9.84 14.39
C ASN A 63 10.78 -11.14 14.01
N SER A 64 11.74 -11.03 13.09
CA SER A 64 12.59 -12.14 12.62
C SER A 64 13.37 -12.87 13.71
N ASN A 65 13.54 -12.27 14.90
CA ASN A 65 14.21 -12.88 16.06
C ASN A 65 13.22 -13.44 17.10
N ASP A 66 11.97 -13.71 16.71
CA ASP A 66 10.88 -14.17 17.58
C ASP A 66 10.58 -13.24 18.78
N LYS A 67 11.02 -11.97 18.71
CA LYS A 67 10.68 -10.97 19.72
C LYS A 67 9.31 -10.40 19.39
N LYS A 68 8.39 -10.44 20.36
CA LYS A 68 7.08 -9.80 20.25
C LYS A 68 7.24 -8.30 19.98
N ILE A 69 6.59 -7.83 18.92
CA ILE A 69 6.52 -6.41 18.54
C ILE A 69 5.23 -5.79 19.07
N ASP A 70 4.09 -6.41 18.75
CA ASP A 70 2.77 -5.95 19.16
C ASP A 70 1.80 -7.13 19.36
N ASN A 71 0.71 -6.92 20.08
CA ASN A 71 -0.36 -7.91 20.22
C ASN A 71 -1.72 -7.26 20.53
N THR A 72 -2.79 -7.94 20.14
CA THR A 72 -4.17 -7.54 20.41
C THR A 72 -5.06 -8.78 20.57
N LYS A 73 -6.36 -8.57 20.75
CA LYS A 73 -7.37 -9.63 20.68
C LYS A 73 -8.44 -9.29 19.66
N THR A 74 -8.95 -10.32 18.99
CA THR A 74 -10.11 -10.16 18.10
C THR A 74 -11.36 -9.80 18.88
N ASN A 75 -12.19 -8.93 18.31
CA ASN A 75 -13.51 -8.61 18.86
C ASN A 75 -14.56 -9.68 18.50
N GLN A 76 -15.84 -9.44 18.81
CA GLN A 76 -16.94 -10.38 18.51
C GLN A 76 -17.15 -10.64 17.02
N LEU A 77 -16.63 -9.77 16.15
CA LEU A 77 -16.67 -9.89 14.70
C LEU A 77 -15.36 -10.44 14.11
N GLY A 78 -14.41 -10.88 14.95
CA GLY A 78 -13.11 -11.38 14.49
C GLY A 78 -12.11 -10.30 14.10
N GLN A 79 -12.43 -9.02 14.25
CA GLN A 79 -11.58 -7.91 13.81
C GLN A 79 -10.45 -7.65 14.80
N PHE A 80 -9.28 -7.32 14.27
CA PHE A 80 -8.10 -6.95 15.05
C PHE A 80 -7.32 -5.82 14.36
N THR A 81 -6.62 -5.03 15.16
CA THR A 81 -5.70 -4.00 14.68
C THR A 81 -4.38 -4.11 15.42
N LEU A 82 -3.28 -4.11 14.67
CA LEU A 82 -1.90 -4.06 15.19
C LEU A 82 -1.19 -2.85 14.60
N ARG A 83 -0.28 -2.25 15.36
CA ARG A 83 0.53 -1.11 14.92
C ARG A 83 1.97 -1.29 15.36
N PHE A 84 2.90 -1.27 14.41
CA PHE A 84 4.30 -1.47 14.72
C PHE A 84 5.21 -0.85 13.66
N LYS A 85 6.47 -0.64 14.04
CA LYS A 85 7.53 -0.28 13.11
C LYS A 85 8.28 -1.54 12.68
N PRO A 86 8.18 -1.97 11.41
CA PRO A 86 8.91 -3.14 10.92
C PRO A 86 10.42 -2.85 10.96
N ASN A 87 11.19 -3.89 11.24
CA ASN A 87 12.66 -3.87 11.21
C ASN A 87 13.23 -4.93 10.25
N SER A 88 12.34 -5.50 9.42
CA SER A 88 12.59 -6.46 8.36
C SER A 88 11.38 -6.46 7.42
N ASP A 89 11.58 -6.92 6.19
CA ASP A 89 10.53 -6.95 5.15
C ASP A 89 9.48 -8.04 5.39
N THR A 90 9.70 -8.87 6.41
CA THR A 90 8.75 -9.88 6.87
C THR A 90 8.58 -9.87 8.38
N VAL A 91 7.40 -10.25 8.85
CA VAL A 91 7.10 -10.49 10.27
C VAL A 91 6.34 -11.79 10.43
N LYS A 92 6.44 -12.41 11.62
CA LYS A 92 5.62 -13.57 11.97
C LYS A 92 4.35 -13.09 12.66
N ILE A 93 3.19 -13.39 12.09
CA ILE A 93 1.89 -13.20 12.73
C ILE A 93 1.42 -14.52 13.34
N GLN A 94 0.91 -14.49 14.57
CA GLN A 94 0.46 -15.66 15.32
C GLN A 94 -0.93 -15.42 15.89
N PHE A 95 -1.80 -16.43 15.76
CA PHE A 95 -3.15 -16.48 16.31
C PHE A 95 -3.19 -17.56 17.39
N GLU A 96 -3.57 -17.18 18.60
CA GLU A 96 -3.68 -18.06 19.77
C GLU A 96 -5.13 -18.09 20.25
N GLY A 97 -5.78 -19.24 20.12
CA GLY A 97 -7.09 -19.52 20.71
C GLY A 97 -6.99 -20.40 21.95
N SER A 98 -8.13 -20.92 22.43
CA SER A 98 -8.17 -21.79 23.62
C SER A 98 -7.46 -23.13 23.44
N ASN A 99 -7.40 -23.63 22.21
CA ASN A 99 -6.96 -24.99 21.86
C ASN A 99 -6.10 -25.03 20.59
N PHE A 100 -5.68 -23.87 20.08
CA PHE A 100 -4.85 -23.79 18.88
C PHE A 100 -3.86 -22.63 18.98
N THR A 101 -2.72 -22.82 18.32
CA THR A 101 -1.76 -21.77 18.02
C THR A 101 -1.32 -21.95 16.59
N LEU A 102 -1.60 -20.96 15.74
CA LEU A 102 -1.22 -20.95 14.33
C LEU A 102 -0.35 -19.74 14.06
N SER A 103 0.65 -19.87 13.20
CA SER A 103 1.48 -18.73 12.81
C SER A 103 1.95 -18.86 11.37
N ARG A 104 2.16 -17.71 10.72
CA ARG A 104 2.81 -17.64 9.41
C ARG A 104 3.65 -16.37 9.30
N PHE A 105 4.57 -16.37 8.35
CA PHE A 105 5.25 -15.15 7.94
C PHE A 105 4.39 -14.38 6.94
N ILE A 106 4.46 -13.06 7.03
CA ILE A 106 3.85 -12.14 6.07
C ILE A 106 4.87 -11.07 5.69
N ALA A 107 4.84 -10.63 4.44
CA ALA A 107 5.61 -9.49 3.97
C ALA A 107 4.98 -8.18 4.46
N VAL A 108 5.80 -7.22 4.84
CA VAL A 108 5.37 -5.91 5.33
C VAL A 108 6.36 -4.85 4.89
N THR A 109 5.87 -3.65 4.66
CA THR A 109 6.68 -2.45 4.42
C THR A 109 6.46 -1.45 5.55
N SER A 110 7.42 -0.56 5.78
CA SER A 110 7.18 0.61 6.62
C SER A 110 6.19 1.56 5.97
N ASN A 111 5.42 2.30 6.76
CA ASN A 111 4.48 3.30 6.24
C ASN A 111 3.40 2.72 5.33
N SER A 112 2.81 1.59 5.76
CA SER A 112 1.70 0.96 5.05
C SER A 112 0.53 0.61 5.95
N ASP A 113 -0.65 0.63 5.35
CA ASP A 113 -1.88 0.08 5.88
C ASP A 113 -2.15 -1.26 5.21
N VAL A 114 -2.26 -2.33 5.99
CA VAL A 114 -2.45 -3.69 5.48
C VAL A 114 -3.85 -4.16 5.84
N ILE A 115 -4.62 -4.59 4.84
CA ILE A 115 -5.82 -5.41 5.04
C ILE A 115 -5.36 -6.87 5.08
N PHE A 116 -5.74 -7.61 6.12
CA PHE A 116 -5.33 -9.01 6.29
C PHE A 116 -6.48 -9.88 6.84
N ASN A 117 -7.28 -10.44 5.94
CA ASN A 117 -8.41 -11.29 6.31
C ASN A 117 -8.04 -12.76 6.16
N VAL A 118 -8.38 -13.56 7.16
CA VAL A 118 -7.96 -14.95 7.25
C VAL A 118 -9.07 -15.88 7.71
N THR A 119 -8.94 -17.14 7.32
CA THR A 119 -9.67 -18.29 7.87
C THR A 119 -8.67 -19.18 8.60
N LEU A 120 -9.00 -19.54 9.84
CA LEU A 120 -8.16 -20.40 10.67
C LEU A 120 -8.70 -21.83 10.61
N LEU A 121 -7.92 -22.71 9.99
CA LEU A 121 -8.17 -24.16 10.02
C LEU A 121 -7.46 -24.72 11.24
N VAL A 122 -8.20 -25.19 12.24
CA VAL A 122 -7.62 -25.68 13.52
C VAL A 122 -7.64 -27.20 13.64
N GLU A 123 -8.21 -27.90 12.65
CA GLU A 123 -8.21 -29.36 12.55
C GLU A 123 -7.00 -29.84 11.73
N GLY A 124 -6.32 -30.90 12.16
CA GLY A 124 -5.10 -31.38 11.50
C GLY A 124 -3.86 -30.55 11.87
N PRO A 125 -2.82 -30.44 11.01
CA PRO A 125 -1.60 -29.68 11.36
C PRO A 125 -1.85 -28.19 11.60
N GLY A 126 -3.06 -27.70 11.30
CA GLY A 126 -3.48 -26.32 11.48
C GLY A 126 -2.93 -25.40 10.38
N GLU A 127 -3.75 -24.49 9.87
CA GLU A 127 -3.38 -23.62 8.75
C GLU A 127 -4.06 -22.25 8.83
N ILE A 128 -3.36 -21.22 8.36
CA ILE A 128 -3.90 -19.86 8.18
C ILE A 128 -4.10 -19.65 6.69
N LEU A 129 -5.35 -19.77 6.24
CA LEU A 129 -5.72 -19.43 4.88
C LEU A 129 -5.92 -17.91 4.77
N VAL A 130 -5.19 -17.28 3.85
CA VAL A 130 -5.36 -15.86 3.55
C VAL A 130 -6.48 -15.71 2.55
N ASN A 131 -7.53 -15.00 2.96
CA ASN A 131 -8.68 -14.69 2.11
C ASN A 131 -8.50 -13.34 1.41
N ASP A 132 -7.81 -12.40 2.07
CA ASP A 132 -7.55 -11.07 1.55
C ASP A 132 -6.25 -10.55 2.14
N TRP A 133 -5.38 -10.03 1.28
CA TRP A 133 -4.15 -9.39 1.67
C TRP A 133 -3.87 -8.26 0.68
N THR A 134 -4.08 -7.04 1.15
CA THR A 134 -3.77 -5.82 0.39
C THR A 134 -2.89 -4.92 1.21
N VAL A 135 -1.80 -4.44 0.62
CA VAL A 135 -0.89 -3.46 1.21
C VAL A 135 -1.12 -2.12 0.53
N PHE A 136 -1.68 -1.17 1.28
CA PHE A 136 -1.76 0.24 0.89
C PHE A 136 -0.53 0.96 1.39
N GLN A 137 0.33 1.37 0.47
CA GLN A 137 1.62 1.95 0.74
C GLN A 137 1.59 3.45 0.46
N ASP A 138 2.07 4.25 1.41
CA ASP A 138 2.31 5.67 1.19
C ASP A 138 3.33 5.87 0.06
N PRO A 139 3.33 7.01 -0.66
CA PRO A 139 4.26 7.26 -1.74
C PRO A 139 5.73 6.99 -1.38
N ILE A 140 6.40 6.17 -2.19
CA ILE A 140 7.76 5.69 -1.93
C ILE A 140 8.77 6.76 -2.35
N ARG A 141 9.68 7.09 -1.44
CA ARG A 141 10.77 8.06 -1.64
C ARG A 141 12.08 7.42 -1.22
N THR A 142 12.94 7.14 -2.18
CA THR A 142 14.29 6.63 -1.95
C THR A 142 15.30 7.55 -2.61
N ASP A 143 16.37 7.86 -1.88
CA ASP A 143 17.49 8.66 -2.36
C ASP A 143 18.81 8.00 -1.93
N GLY A 144 19.93 8.32 -2.59
CA GLY A 144 21.24 7.83 -2.15
C GLY A 144 21.36 6.31 -2.28
N SER A 145 21.41 5.59 -1.15
CA SER A 145 21.52 4.13 -1.10
C SER A 145 20.34 3.49 -0.36
N ASP A 146 19.19 4.17 -0.34
CA ASP A 146 17.98 3.64 0.29
C ASP A 146 17.44 2.44 -0.51
N GLU A 147 16.96 1.43 0.20
CA GLU A 147 16.38 0.21 -0.38
C GLU A 147 14.97 -0.01 0.18
N LEU A 148 14.02 -0.36 -0.69
CA LEU A 148 12.71 -0.88 -0.33
C LEU A 148 12.44 -2.16 -1.10
N THR A 149 12.16 -3.24 -0.39
CA THR A 149 11.78 -4.52 -0.99
C THR A 149 10.44 -4.99 -0.43
N PHE A 150 9.56 -5.43 -1.31
CA PHE A 150 8.34 -6.17 -0.94
C PHE A 150 8.24 -7.42 -1.81
N ASN A 151 7.99 -8.57 -1.19
CA ASN A 151 7.89 -9.83 -1.91
C ASN A 151 6.79 -10.73 -1.34
N SER A 152 5.63 -10.72 -1.98
CA SER A 152 4.54 -11.65 -1.70
C SER A 152 3.55 -11.77 -2.85
N LEU A 153 3.53 -12.93 -3.51
CA LEU A 153 2.58 -13.25 -4.58
C LEU A 153 1.14 -13.56 -4.09
N GLU A 154 0.90 -13.53 -2.78
CA GLU A 154 -0.46 -13.61 -2.22
C GLU A 154 -1.11 -12.23 -2.06
N ALA A 155 -0.29 -11.17 -1.99
CA ALA A 155 -0.71 -9.82 -1.62
C ALA A 155 -0.87 -8.90 -2.83
N ASP A 156 -1.95 -8.11 -2.86
CA ASP A 156 -2.03 -6.94 -3.74
C ASP A 156 -1.23 -5.78 -3.13
N PHE A 157 -0.50 -5.04 -3.95
CA PHE A 157 0.29 -3.89 -3.53
C PHE A 157 -0.21 -2.63 -4.23
N GLU A 158 -0.71 -1.67 -3.45
CA GLU A 158 -1.31 -0.44 -3.96
C GLU A 158 -0.57 0.77 -3.39
N ILE A 159 -0.21 1.71 -4.27
CA ILE A 159 0.33 3.02 -3.90
C ILE A 159 -0.66 4.08 -4.40
N ASP A 160 -1.23 4.83 -3.46
CA ASP A 160 -1.97 6.05 -3.74
C ASP A 160 -0.99 7.23 -3.67
N GLY A 161 -0.88 7.97 -4.78
CA GLY A 161 0.01 9.12 -4.90
C GLY A 161 -0.47 10.35 -4.14
N ASP A 162 -1.74 10.43 -3.76
CA ASP A 162 -2.40 11.65 -3.23
C ASP A 162 -2.08 12.90 -4.08
N GLY A 163 -1.96 12.72 -5.40
CA GLY A 163 -1.58 13.75 -6.36
C GLY A 163 -0.07 14.09 -6.43
N ASP A 164 0.81 13.39 -5.71
CA ASP A 164 2.28 13.47 -5.84
C ASP A 164 2.83 12.29 -6.68
N THR A 165 4.14 12.19 -6.86
CA THR A 165 4.78 11.02 -7.50
C THR A 165 4.45 9.74 -6.72
N CYS A 166 4.11 8.61 -7.34
CA CYS A 166 3.90 7.38 -6.56
C CYS A 166 5.23 6.78 -6.09
N ILE A 167 6.18 6.55 -7.01
CA ILE A 167 7.53 6.06 -6.69
C ILE A 167 8.57 7.07 -7.16
N ARG A 168 9.44 7.52 -6.26
CA ARG A 168 10.61 8.34 -6.57
C ARG A 168 11.86 7.63 -6.09
N SER A 169 12.75 7.28 -7.02
CA SER A 169 14.02 6.60 -6.73
C SER A 169 15.17 7.33 -7.41
N HIS A 170 16.02 7.95 -6.59
CA HIS A 170 17.17 8.70 -7.08
C HIS A 170 18.48 8.22 -6.44
N GLY A 171 19.61 8.46 -7.11
CA GLY A 171 20.89 7.94 -6.64
C GLY A 171 20.95 6.42 -6.82
N GLU A 172 21.90 5.76 -6.18
CA GLU A 172 22.05 4.30 -6.16
C GLU A 172 20.95 3.58 -5.34
N SER A 173 19.71 4.10 -5.34
CA SER A 173 18.59 3.55 -4.58
C SER A 173 17.89 2.42 -5.32
N LEU A 174 17.24 1.55 -4.52
CA LEU A 174 16.58 0.33 -5.00
C LEU A 174 15.12 0.29 -4.53
N VAL A 175 14.20 0.04 -5.45
CA VAL A 175 12.81 -0.31 -5.14
C VAL A 175 12.44 -1.59 -5.89
N GLU A 176 12.17 -2.66 -5.16
CA GLU A 176 11.76 -3.95 -5.73
C GLU A 176 10.42 -4.38 -5.12
N ILE A 177 9.40 -4.55 -5.95
CA ILE A 177 8.06 -4.96 -5.51
C ILE A 177 7.64 -6.15 -6.36
N THR A 178 7.55 -7.31 -5.71
CA THR A 178 6.99 -8.55 -6.27
C THR A 178 5.67 -8.84 -5.55
N ALA A 179 4.54 -8.82 -6.27
CA ALA A 179 3.21 -8.91 -5.67
C ALA A 179 2.25 -9.80 -6.50
N ARG A 180 1.05 -10.06 -5.98
CA ARG A 180 -0.04 -10.65 -6.78
C ARG A 180 -0.47 -9.69 -7.88
N SER A 181 -0.68 -8.42 -7.52
CA SER A 181 -0.96 -7.30 -8.42
C SER A 181 -0.29 -6.05 -7.88
N VAL A 182 0.12 -5.14 -8.77
CA VAL A 182 0.71 -3.84 -8.39
C VAL A 182 -0.11 -2.71 -9.01
N THR A 183 -0.56 -1.76 -8.19
CA THR A 183 -1.37 -0.62 -8.64
C THR A 183 -0.79 0.70 -8.14
N LEU A 184 -0.49 1.61 -9.07
CA LEU A 184 -0.10 3.00 -8.78
C LEU A 184 -1.22 3.92 -9.29
N VAL A 185 -1.88 4.64 -8.37
CA VAL A 185 -3.05 5.48 -8.66
C VAL A 185 -2.94 6.87 -8.03
N ASP A 186 -3.74 7.80 -8.54
CA ASP A 186 -3.71 9.23 -8.20
C ASP A 186 -2.30 9.86 -8.23
N CYS A 187 -1.42 9.33 -9.08
CA CYS A 187 -0.06 9.82 -9.19
C CYS A 187 -0.01 11.10 -10.04
N SER A 188 0.77 12.11 -9.65
CA SER A 188 1.21 13.13 -10.61
C SER A 188 2.17 12.55 -11.64
N ILE A 189 3.11 11.72 -11.19
CA ILE A 189 4.03 10.90 -12.00
C ILE A 189 4.01 9.50 -11.36
N GLY A 190 3.83 8.44 -12.14
CA GLY A 190 3.78 7.08 -11.58
C GLY A 190 5.13 6.69 -10.97
N ILE A 191 6.16 6.68 -11.80
CA ILE A 191 7.54 6.36 -11.42
C ILE A 191 8.46 7.49 -11.90
N ASP A 192 9.26 8.09 -11.00
CA ASP A 192 10.31 9.07 -11.31
C ASP A 192 11.67 8.52 -10.87
N THR A 193 12.53 8.17 -11.83
CA THR A 193 13.88 7.67 -11.55
C THR A 193 14.97 8.54 -12.16
N GLN A 194 16.06 8.71 -11.41
CA GLN A 194 17.23 9.43 -11.91
C GLN A 194 18.53 8.98 -11.22
N GLY A 195 19.65 9.08 -11.94
CA GLY A 195 21.00 8.93 -11.38
C GLY A 195 21.22 7.57 -10.72
N SER A 196 21.35 6.52 -11.52
CA SER A 196 21.50 5.11 -11.11
C SER A 196 20.35 4.50 -10.29
N GLY A 197 19.23 5.20 -10.11
CA GLY A 197 18.06 4.67 -9.39
C GLY A 197 17.42 3.49 -10.13
N PHE A 198 17.02 2.48 -9.37
CA PHE A 198 16.46 1.23 -9.89
C PHE A 198 15.06 0.97 -9.31
N VAL A 199 14.08 0.78 -10.18
CA VAL A 199 12.73 0.36 -9.80
C VAL A 199 12.34 -0.89 -10.59
N MET A 200 11.97 -1.95 -9.88
CA MET A 200 11.44 -3.18 -10.47
C MET A 200 10.08 -3.51 -9.87
N LEU A 201 9.08 -3.62 -10.73
CA LEU A 201 7.73 -4.07 -10.40
C LEU A 201 7.48 -5.41 -11.09
N GLU A 202 7.17 -6.44 -10.32
CA GLU A 202 6.84 -7.78 -10.79
C GLU A 202 5.47 -8.22 -10.25
N ALA A 203 4.62 -8.81 -11.09
CA ALA A 203 3.34 -9.34 -10.64
C ALA A 203 2.88 -10.63 -11.35
N ASP A 204 2.11 -11.45 -10.63
CA ASP A 204 1.45 -12.66 -11.19
C ASP A 204 0.23 -12.31 -12.05
N LEU A 205 -0.51 -11.27 -11.63
CA LEU A 205 -1.66 -10.70 -12.32
C LEU A 205 -1.28 -9.28 -12.80
N ASP A 206 -2.18 -8.30 -12.67
CA ASP A 206 -2.01 -7.00 -13.31
C ASP A 206 -0.96 -6.09 -12.65
N ILE A 207 -0.26 -5.32 -13.48
CA ILE A 207 0.46 -4.10 -13.09
C ILE A 207 -0.21 -2.90 -13.75
N THR A 208 -0.75 -1.99 -12.94
CA THR A 208 -1.39 -0.76 -13.43
C THR A 208 -0.64 0.47 -12.92
N ILE A 209 -0.23 1.35 -13.84
CA ILE A 209 0.39 2.64 -13.54
C ILE A 209 -0.46 3.74 -14.16
N SER A 210 -1.16 4.50 -13.33
CA SER A 210 -1.98 5.64 -13.75
C SER A 210 -1.42 6.95 -13.22
N ALA A 211 -1.10 7.87 -14.13
CA ALA A 211 -0.56 9.18 -13.77
C ALA A 211 -1.21 10.34 -14.51
N ASN A 212 -1.23 11.50 -13.86
CA ASN A 212 -1.74 12.74 -14.43
C ASN A 212 -0.76 13.37 -15.43
N LYS A 213 0.56 13.26 -15.18
CA LYS A 213 1.65 13.64 -16.09
C LYS A 213 2.31 12.36 -16.61
N ASP A 214 3.64 12.32 -16.74
CA ASP A 214 4.36 11.13 -17.23
C ASP A 214 4.06 9.92 -16.34
N ALA A 215 3.69 8.77 -16.92
CA ALA A 215 3.43 7.58 -16.09
C ALA A 215 4.75 6.95 -15.62
N ILE A 216 5.74 6.86 -16.49
CA ILE A 216 7.12 6.55 -16.14
C ILE A 216 8.02 7.66 -16.67
N LYS A 217 8.87 8.22 -15.81
CA LYS A 217 9.85 9.24 -16.15
C LYS A 217 11.23 8.80 -15.68
N THR A 218 12.16 8.64 -16.60
CA THR A 218 13.54 8.21 -16.32
C THR A 218 14.55 9.19 -16.89
N SER A 219 15.69 9.32 -16.22
CA SER A 219 16.79 10.18 -16.67
C SER A 219 18.17 9.71 -16.20
N ASN A 220 19.23 10.23 -16.83
CA ASN A 220 20.62 9.80 -16.57
C ASN A 220 20.77 8.29 -16.80
N ASP A 221 21.43 7.55 -15.93
CA ASP A 221 21.69 6.10 -16.00
C ASP A 221 20.73 5.28 -15.11
N SER A 222 19.48 5.74 -14.96
CA SER A 222 18.45 5.05 -14.17
C SER A 222 17.80 3.88 -14.94
N PHE A 223 17.21 2.95 -14.19
CA PHE A 223 16.58 1.75 -14.73
C PHE A 223 15.18 1.56 -14.15
N VAL A 224 14.20 1.25 -15.00
CA VAL A 224 12.85 0.85 -14.61
C VAL A 224 12.47 -0.43 -15.33
N ARG A 225 12.04 -1.45 -14.59
CA ARG A 225 11.49 -2.69 -15.15
C ARG A 225 10.11 -2.98 -14.61
N VAL A 226 9.18 -3.27 -15.51
CA VAL A 226 7.80 -3.65 -15.19
C VAL A 226 7.51 -4.95 -15.92
N THR A 227 7.39 -6.07 -15.20
CA THR A 227 7.40 -7.41 -15.81
C THR A 227 6.46 -8.38 -15.13
N GLU A 228 6.11 -9.44 -15.84
CA GLU A 228 5.58 -10.67 -15.25
C GLU A 228 6.59 -11.33 -14.27
N THR A 229 6.09 -12.17 -13.36
CA THR A 229 6.92 -13.03 -12.49
C THR A 229 7.42 -14.28 -13.24
N VAL A 230 8.19 -15.14 -12.56
CA VAL A 230 8.73 -16.39 -13.15
C VAL A 230 7.64 -17.40 -13.52
N THR A 231 6.51 -17.40 -12.82
CA THR A 231 5.36 -18.30 -13.07
C THR A 231 4.06 -17.51 -13.05
N PRO A 232 3.87 -16.60 -14.03
CA PRO A 232 2.76 -15.67 -14.02
C PRO A 232 1.43 -16.40 -14.29
N VAL A 233 0.37 -15.88 -13.68
CA VAL A 233 -0.97 -16.47 -13.78
C VAL A 233 -1.72 -15.84 -14.94
N ASP A 234 -1.78 -14.51 -14.96
CA ASP A 234 -2.49 -13.71 -15.98
C ASP A 234 -1.95 -12.26 -15.95
N ASN A 235 -0.65 -12.08 -16.21
CA ASN A 235 -0.03 -10.75 -16.06
C ASN A 235 -0.37 -9.84 -17.25
N ASN A 236 -1.11 -8.77 -16.97
CA ASN A 236 -1.36 -7.67 -17.89
C ASN A 236 -0.70 -6.38 -17.39
N ILE A 237 -0.21 -5.54 -18.31
CA ILE A 237 0.48 -4.28 -17.96
C ILE A 237 -0.22 -3.09 -18.60
N PHE A 238 -0.71 -2.18 -17.78
CA PHE A 238 -1.42 -0.97 -18.22
C PHE A 238 -0.72 0.30 -17.71
N ILE A 239 -0.12 1.06 -18.63
CA ILE A 239 0.57 2.31 -18.33
C ILE A 239 -0.18 3.46 -18.99
N THR A 240 -0.69 4.39 -18.19
CA THR A 240 -1.56 5.47 -18.65
C THR A 240 -1.12 6.83 -18.12
N SER A 241 -0.92 7.77 -19.04
CA SER A 241 -0.72 9.19 -18.75
C SER A 241 -1.88 10.04 -19.29
N LEU A 242 -2.48 10.86 -18.43
CA LEU A 242 -3.64 11.68 -18.79
C LEU A 242 -3.31 13.00 -19.51
N LYS A 243 -2.08 13.53 -19.38
CA LYS A 243 -1.72 14.85 -19.94
C LYS A 243 -0.37 14.91 -20.66
N GLU A 244 0.48 13.94 -20.44
CA GLU A 244 1.86 13.95 -20.92
C GLU A 244 2.17 12.63 -21.63
N HIS A 245 3.27 11.96 -21.28
CA HIS A 245 3.75 10.80 -21.99
C HIS A 245 3.49 9.51 -21.19
N GLY A 246 3.22 8.38 -21.86
CA GLY A 246 3.18 7.10 -21.16
C GLY A 246 4.54 6.82 -20.51
N ILE A 247 5.61 6.86 -21.32
CA ILE A 247 6.99 6.75 -20.87
C ILE A 247 7.80 7.92 -21.41
N LYS A 248 8.51 8.63 -20.53
CA LYS A 248 9.47 9.67 -20.88
C LYS A 248 10.86 9.27 -20.41
N ALA A 249 11.75 8.92 -21.34
CA ALA A 249 13.10 8.47 -21.05
C ALA A 249 14.15 9.42 -21.62
N ALA A 250 15.20 9.68 -20.85
CA ALA A 250 16.25 10.63 -21.22
C ALA A 250 17.63 10.22 -20.72
N GLY A 251 18.69 10.70 -21.37
CA GLY A 251 20.06 10.38 -20.93
C GLY A 251 20.46 8.97 -21.37
N ALA A 252 21.02 8.17 -20.47
CA ALA A 252 21.40 6.77 -20.71
C ALA A 252 20.46 5.79 -19.98
N SER A 253 19.21 6.20 -19.76
CA SER A 253 18.26 5.46 -18.93
C SER A 253 17.66 4.30 -19.69
N GLU A 254 17.22 3.28 -18.98
CA GLU A 254 16.62 2.09 -19.57
C GLU A 254 15.25 1.83 -18.94
N VAL A 255 14.27 1.52 -19.79
CA VAL A 255 12.93 1.10 -19.38
C VAL A 255 12.58 -0.20 -20.09
N GLU A 256 12.28 -1.25 -19.33
CA GLU A 256 11.87 -2.55 -19.86
C GLU A 256 10.45 -2.86 -19.38
N ILE A 257 9.55 -3.09 -20.33
CA ILE A 257 8.19 -3.56 -20.08
C ILE A 257 8.07 -4.96 -20.67
N ASN A 258 7.67 -5.95 -19.89
CA ASN A 258 7.62 -7.35 -20.32
C ASN A 258 6.34 -8.05 -19.77
N PRO A 259 5.21 -7.90 -20.47
CA PRO A 259 3.92 -8.48 -20.07
C PRO A 259 3.80 -9.97 -20.46
N GLN A 260 2.94 -10.73 -19.77
CA GLN A 260 2.54 -12.06 -20.24
C GLN A 260 1.51 -11.98 -21.37
N ASN A 261 0.49 -11.15 -21.15
CA ASN A 261 -0.75 -11.12 -21.91
C ASN A 261 -1.01 -9.73 -22.49
N ASP A 262 -2.05 -9.03 -22.03
CA ASP A 262 -2.41 -7.72 -22.58
C ASP A 262 -1.45 -6.66 -22.06
N CYS A 263 -1.01 -5.80 -22.98
CA CYS A 263 -0.27 -4.61 -22.60
C CYS A 263 -0.63 -3.38 -23.42
N SER A 264 -0.75 -2.25 -22.72
CA SER A 264 -0.91 -0.95 -23.36
C SER A 264 -0.11 0.14 -22.65
N ILE A 265 0.50 1.00 -23.46
CA ILE A 265 1.15 2.23 -23.01
C ILE A 265 0.46 3.39 -23.71
N SER A 266 -0.15 4.27 -22.93
CA SER A 266 -0.88 5.42 -23.45
C SER A 266 -0.39 6.72 -22.84
N GLY A 267 -0.29 7.75 -23.69
CA GLY A 267 -0.02 9.11 -23.24
C GLY A 267 -0.73 10.13 -24.10
N ALA A 268 -1.25 11.18 -23.46
CA ALA A 268 -1.97 12.25 -24.15
C ALA A 268 -1.12 13.07 -25.13
N LYS A 269 0.22 13.00 -25.03
CA LYS A 269 1.14 13.56 -26.04
C LYS A 269 1.79 12.48 -26.89
N SER A 270 2.34 11.46 -26.25
CA SER A 270 2.83 10.24 -26.92
C SER A 270 2.87 9.08 -25.93
N ALA A 271 2.78 7.85 -26.42
CA ALA A 271 2.99 6.66 -25.62
C ALA A 271 4.43 6.61 -25.09
N ILE A 272 5.42 6.95 -25.94
CA ILE A 272 6.84 6.94 -25.62
C ILE A 272 7.50 8.24 -26.14
N ASP A 273 8.30 8.90 -25.31
CA ASP A 273 9.16 10.04 -25.65
C ASP A 273 10.60 9.75 -25.18
N GLN A 274 11.52 9.63 -26.13
CA GLN A 274 12.93 9.28 -25.88
C GLN A 274 13.88 10.39 -26.32
N SER A 275 14.92 10.62 -25.52
CA SER A 275 15.98 11.57 -25.86
C SER A 275 17.35 11.14 -25.34
N GLY A 276 18.42 11.58 -26.03
CA GLY A 276 19.78 11.17 -25.67
C GLY A 276 20.09 9.75 -26.15
N THR A 277 20.62 8.91 -25.25
CA THR A 277 20.97 7.50 -25.49
C THR A 277 20.06 6.53 -24.73
N SER A 278 18.88 6.99 -24.31
CA SER A 278 17.93 6.18 -23.54
C SER A 278 17.40 5.00 -24.35
N SER A 279 17.12 3.87 -23.69
CA SER A 279 16.46 2.71 -24.28
C SER A 279 15.10 2.49 -23.63
N VAL A 280 14.09 2.17 -24.44
CA VAL A 280 12.76 1.76 -23.98
C VAL A 280 12.40 0.53 -24.80
N ASP A 281 12.24 -0.60 -24.13
CA ASP A 281 11.75 -1.83 -24.72
C ASP A 281 10.32 -2.07 -24.21
N PRO A 282 9.29 -1.82 -25.05
CA PRO A 282 7.90 -1.99 -24.66
C PRO A 282 7.38 -3.42 -24.90
N ASP A 283 8.21 -4.40 -25.27
CA ASP A 283 7.85 -5.80 -25.55
C ASP A 283 6.46 -6.03 -26.16
N GLY A 284 6.22 -5.47 -27.35
CA GLY A 284 4.99 -5.70 -28.10
C GLY A 284 3.73 -5.02 -27.54
N CYS A 285 3.82 -4.20 -26.48
CA CYS A 285 2.70 -3.42 -25.95
C CYS A 285 2.02 -2.57 -27.03
N THR A 286 0.71 -2.43 -26.92
CA THR A 286 -0.06 -1.49 -27.76
C THR A 286 0.26 -0.06 -27.36
N LEU A 287 0.85 0.71 -28.28
CA LEU A 287 1.18 2.11 -28.07
C LEU A 287 0.03 3.01 -28.52
N VAL A 288 -0.45 3.88 -27.64
CA VAL A 288 -1.56 4.81 -27.91
C VAL A 288 -1.09 6.24 -27.70
N ASP A 289 -0.94 6.97 -28.81
CA ASP A 289 -0.63 8.40 -28.83
C ASP A 289 -1.92 9.25 -28.80
N GLY A 290 -1.80 10.50 -28.35
CA GLY A 290 -2.89 11.48 -28.22
C GLY A 290 -2.86 12.63 -29.22
#